data_AF-A0A2N3ED86-F1
#
_entry.id   AF-A0A2N3ED86-F1
#
_cell.length_a   1.000
_cell.length_b   1.000
_cell.length_c   1.000
_cell.angle_alpha   90.00
_cell.angle_beta   90.00
_cell.angle_gamma   90.00
#
_symmetry.space_group_name_H-M   'P 1'
#
loop_
_entity.id
_entity.type
_entity.pdbx_description
1 polymer ?
#
loop_
_entity_poly.entity_id
_entity_poly.type
_entity_poly.pdbx_seq_one_letter_code
_entity_poly.pdbx_strand_id
1 'polypeptide(L)' 'MEDTEKGFRDAVRLVALLNLAYFGIEFAVALSIGSVSLFADSVDFLEDASINFLIVVALSWPVLWRAP' A
#
# COMPACT_ATOMS: atom_id res chain seq x y z
N MET A 1 -17.66 6.12 -16.81
CA MET A 1 -17.54 5.35 -15.54
C MET A 1 -16.28 4.47 -15.54
N GLU A 2 -15.94 3.79 -16.64
CA GLU A 2 -14.67 3.02 -16.75
C GLU A 2 -13.39 3.84 -16.54
N ASP A 3 -13.34 5.09 -17.01
CA ASP A 3 -12.15 5.95 -16.82
C ASP A 3 -11.90 6.30 -15.35
N THR A 4 -12.97 6.47 -14.57
CA THR A 4 -12.88 6.73 -13.14
C THR A 4 -12.34 5.52 -12.39
N GLU A 5 -12.73 4.31 -12.80
CA GLU A 5 -12.27 3.06 -12.18
C GLU A 5 -10.80 2.77 -12.51
N LYS A 6 -10.37 3.05 -13.75
CA LYS A 6 -8.95 3.00 -14.12
C LYS A 6 -8.12 4.02 -13.34
N GLY A 7 -8.58 5.28 -13.27
CA GLY A 7 -7.93 6.33 -12.50
C GLY A 7 -7.81 6.01 -11.01
N PHE A 8 -8.84 5.38 -10.42
CA PHE A 8 -8.79 4.93 -9.03
C PHE A 8 -7.74 3.83 -8.80
N ARG A 9 -7.67 2.82 -9.68
CA ARG A 9 -6.65 1.75 -9.57
C ARG A 9 -5.23 2.29 -9.69
N ASP A 10 -5.01 3.25 -10.58
CA ASP A 10 -3.70 3.87 -10.76
C ASP A 10 -3.32 4.73 -9.55
N ALA A 11 -4.28 5.47 -8.97
CA ALA A 11 -4.06 6.22 -7.74
C ALA A 11 -3.68 5.28 -6.57
N VAL A 12 -4.41 4.18 -6.37
CA VAL A 12 -4.11 3.22 -5.29
C VAL A 12 -2.73 2.56 -5.48
N ARG A 13 -2.36 2.22 -6.72
CA ARG A 13 -1.01 1.70 -7.03
C ARG A 13 0.09 2.72 -6.74
N LEU A 14 -0.13 3.98 -7.10
CA LEU A 14 0.82 5.05 -6.83
C LEU A 14 0.98 5.24 -5.31
N VAL A 15 -0.12 5.28 -4.56
CA VAL A 15 -0.10 5.40 -3.10
C VAL A 15 0.61 4.20 -2.46
N ALA A 16 0.39 2.98 -2.94
CA ALA A 16 1.12 1.79 -2.47
C ALA A 16 2.65 1.91 -2.68
N LEU A 17 3.06 2.36 -3.87
CA LEU A 17 4.48 2.56 -4.20
C LEU A 17 5.12 3.66 -3.36
N LEU A 18 4.42 4.78 -3.17
CA LEU A 18 4.91 5.89 -2.35
C LEU A 18 5.08 5.46 -0.90
N ASN A 19 4.07 4.79 -0.31
CA ASN A 19 4.18 4.27 1.05
C ASN A 19 5.33 3.27 1.20
N LEU A 20 5.52 2.36 0.25
CA LEU A 20 6.64 1.42 0.28
C LEU A 20 8.01 2.13 0.20
N ALA A 21 8.11 3.19 -0.61
CA ALA A 21 9.33 3.98 -0.70
C ALA A 21 9.62 4.74 0.62
N TYR A 22 8.60 5.36 1.21
CA TYR A 22 8.72 6.04 2.51
C TYR A 22 9.08 5.08 3.63
N PHE A 23 8.45 3.90 3.68
CA PHE A 23 8.83 2.81 4.57
C PHE A 23 10.33 2.52 4.48
N GLY A 24 10.87 2.34 3.28
CA GLY A 24 12.30 2.03 3.09
C GLY A 24 13.23 3.10 3.65
N ILE A 25 12.86 4.38 3.53
CA ILE A 25 13.63 5.51 4.06
C ILE A 25 13.56 5.53 5.58
N GLU A 26 12.36 5.58 6.16
CA GLU A 26 12.12 5.60 7.61
C GLU A 26 12.74 4.39 8.29
N PHE A 27 12.63 3.21 7.69
CA PHE A 27 13.23 1.97 8.18
C PHE A 27 14.77 2.01 8.16
N ALA A 28 15.38 2.49 7.08
CA ALA A 28 16.83 2.63 7.00
C ALA A 28 17.35 3.66 8.03
N VAL A 29 16.63 4.77 8.20
CA VAL A 29 16.93 5.78 9.21
C VAL A 29 16.76 5.18 10.62
N ALA A 30 15.66 4.47 10.89
CA ALA A 30 15.37 3.81 12.17
C ALA A 30 16.47 2.83 12.58
N LEU A 31 16.95 2.02 11.63
CA LEU A 31 18.09 1.12 11.84
C LEU A 31 19.39 1.89 12.10
N SER A 32 19.64 2.99 11.38
CA SER A 32 20.86 3.77 11.54
C SER A 32 20.96 4.47 12.90
N ILE A 33 19.81 4.90 13.46
CA ILE A 33 19.73 5.59 14.76
C ILE A 33 19.41 4.64 15.92
N GLY A 34 19.07 3.38 15.64
CA GLY A 34 18.68 2.38 16.64
C GLY A 34 17.37 2.69 17.37
N SER A 35 16.45 3.42 16.73
CA SER A 35 15.21 3.87 17.37
C SER A 35 14.07 2.89 17.13
N VAL A 36 13.60 2.27 18.21
CA VAL A 36 12.41 1.41 18.20
C VAL A 36 11.14 2.20 17.87
N SER A 37 11.06 3.48 18.27
CA SER A 37 9.90 4.32 17.98
C SER A 37 9.80 4.65 16.49
N LEU A 38 10.92 4.97 15.83
CA LEU A 38 10.93 5.22 14.38
C LEU A 38 10.74 3.92 13.60
N PHE A 39 11.23 2.80 14.13
CA PHE A 39 10.95 1.49 13.54
C PHE A 39 9.44 1.20 13.55
N ALA A 40 8.76 1.45 14.67
CA ALA A 40 7.31 1.28 14.76
C ALA A 40 6.57 2.21 13.77
N ASP A 41 6.95 3.49 13.70
CA ASP A 41 6.38 4.45 12.74
C ASP A 41 6.61 4.01 11.28
N SER A 42 7.78 3.41 10.98
CA SER A 42 8.04 2.89 9.63
C SER A 42 7.09 1.74 9.26
N VAL A 43 6.70 0.89 10.21
CA VAL A 43 5.80 -0.25 9.96
C VAL A 43 4.40 0.23 9.57
N ASP A 44 3.95 1.39 10.04
CA ASP A 44 2.66 1.98 9.63
C ASP A 44 2.64 2.26 8.11
N PHE A 45 3.75 2.68 7.51
CA PHE A 45 3.85 2.82 6.04
C PHE A 45 3.81 1.47 5.31
N LEU A 46 4.35 0.41 5.91
CA LEU A 46 4.26 -0.94 5.35
C LEU A 46 2.82 -1.46 5.42
N GLU A 47 2.08 -1.14 6.49
CA GLU A 47 0.65 -1.40 6.60
C GLU A 47 -0.11 -0.71 5.45
N ASP A 48 0.11 0.58 5.23
CA ASP A 48 -0.53 1.34 4.16
C ASP A 48 -0.22 0.79 2.76
N ALA A 49 1.04 0.43 2.50
CA ALA A 49 1.43 -0.20 1.25
C ALA A 49 0.74 -1.57 1.05
N SER A 50 0.66 -2.37 2.11
CA SER A 50 0.04 -3.70 2.08
C SER A 50 -1.47 -3.62 1.86
N ILE A 51 -2.15 -2.70 2.55
CA ILE A 51 -3.59 -2.50 2.37
C ILE A 51 -3.90 -1.99 0.96
N ASN A 52 -3.16 -1.01 0.45
CA ASN A 52 -3.37 -0.52 -0.92
C ASN A 52 -3.09 -1.61 -1.97
N PHE A 53 -2.07 -2.44 -1.74
CA PHE A 53 -1.81 -3.61 -2.59
C PHE A 53 -2.97 -4.61 -2.57
N LEU A 54 -3.49 -4.94 -1.38
CA LEU A 54 -4.64 -5.84 -1.23
C LEU A 54 -5.91 -5.28 -1.89
N ILE A 55 -6.14 -3.96 -1.81
CA ILE A 55 -7.25 -3.30 -2.52
C ILE A 55 -7.09 -3.48 -4.03
N VAL A 56 -5.90 -3.28 -4.60
CA VAL A 56 -5.66 -3.48 -6.03
C VAL A 56 -5.90 -4.94 -6.42
N VAL A 57 -5.43 -5.90 -5.61
CA VAL A 57 -5.67 -7.34 -5.84
C VAL A 57 -7.17 -7.65 -5.76
N ALA A 58 -7.88 -7.15 -4.76
CA ALA A 58 -9.32 -7.36 -4.58
C ALA A 58 -10.14 -6.78 -5.74
N LEU A 59 -9.80 -5.58 -6.21
CA LEU A 59 -10.44 -4.96 -7.37
C LEU A 59 -10.11 -5.66 -8.69
N SER A 60 -8.99 -6.39 -8.74
CA SER A 60 -8.57 -7.17 -9.91
C SER A 60 -9.15 -8.59 -9.89
N TRP A 61 -9.75 -9.02 -8.78
CA TRP A 61 -10.41 -10.31 -8.69
C TRP A 61 -11.72 -10.28 -9.48
N PRO A 62 -11.91 -11.16 -10.48
CA PRO A 62 -13.21 -11.29 -11.11
C PRO A 62 -14.21 -11.73 -10.04
N VAL A 63 -15.29 -10.99 -9.82
CA VAL A 63 -16.36 -11.34 -8.87
C VAL A 63 -16.96 -12.68 -9.29
N LEU A 64 -16.37 -13.78 -8.83
CA LEU A 64 -16.76 -15.15 -9.15
C LEU A 64 -18.02 -15.59 -8.37
N TRP A 65 -18.56 -14.70 -7.53
CA TRP A 65 -19.69 -14.97 -6.64
C TRP A 65 -20.99 -14.30 -7.11
N ARG A 66 -21.27 -14.38 -8.41
CA ARG A 66 -22.67 -14.42 -8.84
C ARG A 66 -23.18 -15.83 -8.56
N ALA A 67 -23.62 -16.06 -7.33
CA ALA A 67 -24.43 -17.22 -7.00
C ALA A 67 -25.71 -17.16 -7.86
N PRO A 68 -26.13 -18.27 -8.52
CA PRO A 68 -27.45 -18.35 -9.14
C PRO A 68 -28.58 -18.34 -8.12
#